data_AF-A0AAV6FI27-F1
#
_entry.id   AF-A0AAV6FI27-F1
#
_cell.length_a   1.000
_cell.length_b   1.000
_cell.length_c   1.000
_cell.angle_alpha   90.00
_cell.angle_beta   90.00
_cell.angle_gamma   90.00
#
_symmetry.space_group_name_H-M   'P 1'
#
loop_
_entity.id
_entity.type
_entity.pdbx_description
1 polymer ?
#
loop_
_entity_poly.entity_id
_entity_poly.type
_entity_poly.pdbx_seq_one_letter_code
_entity_poly.pdbx_strand_id
1 'polypeptide(L)'
;MKWYEKHFGFQRFFIDSNEDVNEGYVLDQDGIGLRLTAMEYWKCSEIGIKLPSKDKVEPDCKFVIAESLPEQGKNQVDTFLEQHRGPGIQHIGLYTTDIVRTAQIMAQAGVEFFSPPPTYYTEVGKQHEIESAGYDPQMLLEHGILLDTALDKEAMSQPSSDRYLLQVFTKPIFAEDTFFLELIERRGATGFGEGNIRALWRSVQAYMENEKEDTQKQKPDHVSLKTS
;
A
#
# COMPACT_ATOMS: atom_id res chain seq x y z
N MET A 1 16.31 0.10 -9.70
CA MET A 1 16.93 1.18 -8.89
C MET A 1 18.07 1.89 -9.61
N LYS A 2 19.23 1.25 -9.84
CA LYS A 2 20.44 1.87 -10.45
C LYS A 2 20.20 2.74 -11.69
N TRP A 3 19.24 2.39 -12.54
CA TRP A 3 18.89 3.18 -13.70
C TRP A 3 18.30 4.56 -13.33
N TYR A 4 17.38 4.62 -12.35
CA TYR A 4 16.81 5.87 -11.84
C TYR A 4 17.85 6.73 -11.11
N GLU A 5 18.74 6.11 -10.33
CA GLU A 5 19.86 6.81 -9.69
C GLU A 5 20.78 7.43 -10.75
N LYS A 6 21.22 6.63 -11.72
CA LYS A 6 22.18 7.04 -12.74
C LYS A 6 21.64 8.11 -13.69
N HIS A 7 20.36 8.02 -14.08
CA HIS A 7 19.80 8.84 -15.15
C HIS A 7 18.93 10.01 -14.66
N PHE A 8 18.40 9.93 -13.44
CA PHE A 8 17.48 10.93 -12.90
C PHE A 8 17.90 11.46 -11.53
N GLY A 9 18.98 10.94 -10.95
CA GLY A 9 19.48 11.41 -9.65
C GLY A 9 18.55 11.08 -8.48
N PHE A 10 17.66 10.10 -8.64
CA PHE A 10 16.85 9.60 -7.51
C PHE A 10 17.78 9.00 -6.44
N GLN A 11 17.37 9.15 -5.19
CA GLN A 11 18.07 8.62 -4.03
C GLN A 11 17.23 7.57 -3.35
N ARG A 12 17.89 6.62 -2.69
CA ARG A 12 17.21 5.58 -1.91
C ARG A 12 16.50 6.22 -0.72
N PHE A 13 15.22 5.88 -0.54
CA PHE A 13 14.45 6.19 0.66
C PHE A 13 14.25 4.89 1.45
N PHE A 14 14.46 4.93 2.76
CA PHE A 14 14.25 3.78 3.64
C PHE A 14 12.80 3.76 4.14
N ILE A 15 12.11 2.65 3.90
CA ILE A 15 10.72 2.40 4.30
C ILE A 15 10.67 2.11 5.80
N ASP A 16 11.62 1.32 6.31
CA ASP A 16 11.82 1.05 7.73
C ASP A 16 13.27 1.37 8.16
N SER A 17 13.42 1.73 9.43
CA SER A 17 14.70 2.02 10.07
C SER A 17 15.65 0.82 10.18
N ASN A 18 15.14 -0.42 10.15
CA ASN A 18 15.93 -1.65 10.17
C ASN A 18 16.02 -2.32 8.80
N GLU A 19 15.62 -1.62 7.73
CA GLU A 19 15.69 -2.11 6.36
C GLU A 19 17.14 -2.42 5.96
N ASP A 20 17.35 -3.56 5.29
CA ASP A 20 18.67 -3.88 4.74
C ASP A 20 19.01 -2.94 3.58
N VAL A 21 20.21 -2.37 3.62
CA VAL A 21 20.65 -1.35 2.64
C VAL A 21 20.70 -1.91 1.21
N ASN A 22 20.97 -3.20 1.05
CA ASN A 22 21.09 -3.87 -0.24
C ASN A 22 19.82 -4.61 -0.66
N GLU A 23 19.15 -5.25 0.29
CA GLU A 23 17.97 -6.10 0.03
C GLU A 23 16.66 -5.33 0.13
N GLY A 24 16.64 -4.17 0.78
CA GLY A 24 15.43 -3.40 1.00
C GLY A 24 14.49 -4.00 2.04
N TYR A 25 13.23 -3.57 2.02
CA TYR A 25 12.25 -3.96 3.03
C TYR A 25 11.57 -5.26 2.61
N VAL A 26 11.82 -6.32 3.38
CA VAL A 26 11.34 -7.66 3.08
C VAL A 26 10.14 -8.00 3.96
N LEU A 27 9.02 -8.32 3.32
CA LEU A 27 7.86 -8.94 3.93
C LEU A 27 7.89 -10.41 3.57
N ASP A 28 7.95 -11.28 4.58
CA ASP A 28 7.83 -12.73 4.41
C ASP A 28 6.84 -13.25 5.46
N GLN A 29 5.79 -13.91 4.98
CA GLN A 29 4.85 -14.61 5.84
C GLN A 29 4.42 -15.91 5.16
N ASP A 30 4.51 -17.02 5.90
CA ASP A 30 4.03 -18.33 5.46
C ASP A 30 4.63 -18.82 4.12
N GLY A 31 5.87 -18.41 3.83
CA GLY A 31 6.59 -18.77 2.60
C GLY A 31 6.14 -17.98 1.37
N ILE A 32 5.41 -16.88 1.58
CA ILE A 32 5.04 -15.91 0.56
C ILE A 32 5.64 -14.57 0.94
N GLY A 33 6.46 -14.02 0.05
CA GLY A 33 7.20 -12.82 0.38
C GLY A 33 7.46 -11.91 -0.79
N LEU A 34 7.72 -10.67 -0.40
CA LEU A 34 7.78 -9.49 -1.22
C LEU A 34 8.93 -8.62 -0.72
N ARG A 35 9.65 -8.04 -1.67
CA ARG A 35 10.66 -7.02 -1.44
C ARG A 35 10.14 -5.68 -1.91
N LEU A 36 10.27 -4.68 -1.05
CA LEU A 36 9.94 -3.30 -1.34
C LEU A 36 11.19 -2.44 -1.29
N THR A 37 11.36 -1.59 -2.30
CA THR A 37 12.43 -0.60 -2.34
C THR A 37 11.88 0.76 -2.76
N ALA A 38 12.04 1.77 -1.93
CA ALA A 38 11.57 3.13 -2.18
C ALA A 38 12.68 4.05 -2.68
N MET A 39 12.31 4.95 -3.59
CA MET A 39 13.15 6.03 -4.11
C MET A 39 12.47 7.36 -3.84
N GLU A 40 13.27 8.40 -3.64
CA GLU A 40 12.82 9.78 -3.61
C GLU A 40 13.66 10.68 -4.53
N TYR A 41 13.05 11.78 -4.99
CA TYR A 41 13.71 12.76 -5.82
C TYR A 41 13.33 14.19 -5.43
N TRP A 42 14.32 15.07 -5.51
CA TRP A 42 14.23 16.49 -5.24
C TRP A 42 14.56 17.26 -6.53
N LYS A 43 13.60 18.00 -7.08
CA LYS A 43 13.68 18.71 -8.37
C LYS A 43 14.67 19.88 -8.38
N CYS A 44 15.33 20.18 -7.27
CA CYS A 44 16.16 21.38 -7.13
C CYS A 44 17.62 21.29 -7.59
N SER A 45 18.12 20.19 -8.18
CA SER A 45 19.56 20.11 -8.49
C SER A 45 19.99 20.33 -9.94
N GLU A 46 19.22 20.08 -11.01
CA GLU A 46 19.86 20.03 -12.36
C GLU A 46 19.11 20.56 -13.59
N ILE A 47 17.93 21.17 -13.47
CA ILE A 47 17.27 21.78 -14.64
C ILE A 47 16.84 23.18 -14.21
N GLY A 48 17.32 24.22 -14.91
CA GLY A 48 17.22 25.65 -14.55
C GLY A 48 15.82 26.26 -14.40
N ILE A 49 14.82 25.46 -14.06
CA ILE A 49 13.48 25.86 -13.64
C ILE A 49 13.53 26.07 -12.12
N LYS A 50 13.67 27.32 -11.69
CA LYS A 50 13.45 27.71 -10.29
C LYS A 50 11.95 27.72 -10.02
N LEU A 51 11.45 26.70 -9.32
CA LEU A 51 10.14 26.77 -8.67
C LEU A 51 10.25 27.70 -7.44
N PRO A 52 9.22 28.51 -7.14
CA PRO A 52 9.25 29.49 -6.07
C PRO A 52 8.98 28.88 -4.69
N SER A 53 9.50 27.68 -4.40
CA SER A 53 9.42 27.09 -3.06
C SER A 53 10.81 27.11 -2.43
N LYS A 54 10.93 27.83 -1.31
CA LYS A 54 12.18 28.12 -0.62
C LYS A 54 12.50 27.11 0.48
N ASP A 55 11.70 26.05 0.62
CA ASP A 55 11.75 25.14 1.76
C ASP A 55 12.05 23.72 1.28
N LYS A 56 13.27 23.25 1.58
CA LYS A 56 13.76 21.87 1.36
C LYS A 56 13.12 20.88 2.35
N VAL A 57 11.79 20.82 2.42
CA VAL A 57 11.11 20.07 3.49
C VAL A 57 10.45 18.78 3.00
N GLU A 58 10.06 18.66 1.72
CA GLU A 58 9.49 17.42 1.16
C GLU A 58 9.97 17.13 -0.27
N PRO A 59 10.30 15.87 -0.61
CA PRO A 59 10.72 15.48 -1.95
C PRO A 59 9.57 15.61 -2.95
N ASP A 60 9.88 16.02 -4.18
CA ASP A 60 8.89 16.24 -5.24
C ASP A 60 8.27 14.94 -5.76
N CYS A 61 8.97 13.80 -5.60
CA CYS A 61 8.50 12.50 -6.05
C CYS A 61 9.03 11.41 -5.14
N LYS A 62 8.15 10.51 -4.69
CA LYS A 62 8.53 9.22 -4.12
C LYS A 62 7.83 8.10 -4.86
N PHE A 63 8.51 6.97 -5.05
CA PHE A 63 7.89 5.76 -5.58
C PHE A 63 8.49 4.52 -4.92
N VAL A 64 7.72 3.43 -4.92
CA VAL A 64 8.12 2.13 -4.39
C VAL A 64 8.17 1.11 -5.52
N ILE A 65 9.24 0.33 -5.59
CA ILE A 65 9.35 -0.85 -6.44
C ILE A 65 9.07 -2.07 -5.59
N ALA A 66 8.16 -2.91 -6.08
CA ALA A 66 7.77 -4.17 -5.47
C ALA A 66 8.28 -5.35 -6.32
N GLU A 67 8.95 -6.31 -5.70
CA GLU A 67 9.53 -7.50 -6.36
C GLU A 67 9.20 -8.76 -5.56
N SER A 68 8.78 -9.84 -6.23
CA SER A 68 8.62 -11.15 -5.59
C SER A 68 9.96 -11.73 -5.15
N LEU A 69 9.98 -12.42 -4.02
CA LEU A 69 11.16 -13.16 -3.60
C LEU A 69 11.31 -14.48 -4.39
N PRO A 70 12.54 -14.87 -4.79
CA PRO A 70 12.77 -16.16 -5.44
C PRO A 70 12.37 -17.34 -4.55
N GLU A 71 11.92 -18.43 -5.17
CA GLU A 71 11.63 -19.72 -4.51
C GLU A 71 10.52 -19.69 -3.46
N GLN A 72 9.69 -18.64 -3.46
CA GLN A 72 8.54 -18.50 -2.58
C GLN A 72 7.21 -18.75 -3.32
N GLY A 73 6.14 -18.91 -2.55
CA GLY A 73 4.79 -19.09 -3.08
C GLY A 73 4.34 -17.89 -3.90
N LYS A 74 3.47 -18.14 -4.90
CA LYS A 74 2.92 -17.10 -5.78
C LYS A 74 2.23 -16.00 -4.98
N ASN A 75 2.63 -14.75 -5.21
CA ASN A 75 2.10 -13.58 -4.51
C ASN A 75 1.35 -12.61 -5.45
N GLN A 76 0.95 -11.45 -4.90
CA GLN A 76 0.28 -10.38 -5.66
C GLN A 76 1.13 -9.79 -6.81
N VAL A 77 2.46 -9.69 -6.64
CA VAL A 77 3.37 -9.17 -7.67
C VAL A 77 3.50 -10.16 -8.82
N ASP A 78 3.56 -11.47 -8.53
CA ASP A 78 3.57 -12.48 -9.60
C ASP A 78 2.27 -12.45 -10.41
N THR A 79 1.13 -12.34 -9.73
CA THR A 79 -0.18 -12.20 -10.38
C THR A 79 -0.24 -10.94 -11.22
N PHE A 80 0.24 -9.81 -10.69
CA PHE A 80 0.35 -8.56 -11.45
C PHE A 80 1.19 -8.77 -12.72
N LEU A 81 2.40 -9.32 -12.60
CA LEU A 81 3.32 -9.50 -13.73
C LEU A 81 2.74 -10.40 -14.82
N GLU A 82 2.03 -11.46 -14.44
CA GLU A 82 1.35 -12.35 -15.38
C GLU A 82 0.21 -11.64 -16.12
N GLN A 83 -0.67 -10.94 -15.41
CA GLN A 83 -1.84 -10.30 -16.00
C GLN A 83 -1.48 -9.02 -16.78
N HIS A 84 -0.57 -8.20 -16.23
CA HIS A 84 -0.03 -6.99 -16.87
C HIS A 84 0.95 -7.30 -18.01
N ARG A 85 1.45 -8.55 -18.09
CA ARG A 85 2.44 -9.02 -19.08
C ARG A 85 3.80 -8.31 -19.00
N GLY A 86 4.24 -8.02 -17.77
CA GLY A 86 5.54 -7.42 -17.48
C GLY A 86 5.49 -6.35 -16.39
N PRO A 87 6.61 -5.67 -16.12
CA PRO A 87 6.67 -4.59 -15.13
C PRO A 87 5.77 -3.40 -15.49
N GLY A 88 5.20 -2.75 -14.49
CA GLY A 88 4.27 -1.63 -14.68
C GLY A 88 3.97 -0.87 -13.39
N ILE A 89 3.09 0.13 -13.48
CA ILE A 89 2.58 0.86 -12.32
C ILE A 89 1.43 0.03 -11.74
N GLN A 90 1.55 -0.36 -10.47
CA GLN A 90 0.50 -1.10 -9.77
C GLN A 90 -0.56 -0.16 -9.18
N HIS A 91 -0.13 0.91 -8.52
CA HIS A 91 -1.06 1.88 -7.96
C HIS A 91 -0.47 3.29 -7.93
N ILE A 92 -1.37 4.26 -7.75
CA ILE A 92 -1.04 5.67 -7.54
C ILE A 92 -1.76 6.14 -6.28
N GLY A 93 -1.00 6.72 -5.36
CA GLY A 93 -1.51 7.40 -4.17
C GLY A 93 -2.06 8.78 -4.49
N LEU A 94 -3.34 8.99 -4.19
CA LEU A 94 -4.06 10.25 -4.34
C LEU A 94 -4.23 10.90 -2.97
N TYR A 95 -3.60 12.06 -2.80
CA TYR A 95 -3.69 12.81 -1.56
C TYR A 95 -5.09 13.39 -1.34
N THR A 96 -5.59 13.30 -0.11
CA THR A 96 -6.80 13.97 0.36
C THR A 96 -6.61 14.54 1.76
N THR A 97 -7.42 15.55 2.10
CA THR A 97 -7.45 16.17 3.43
C THR A 97 -8.58 15.66 4.32
N ASP A 98 -9.45 14.80 3.77
CA ASP A 98 -10.59 14.18 4.45
C ASP A 98 -10.89 12.82 3.80
N ILE A 99 -10.13 11.82 4.20
CA ILE A 99 -10.15 10.47 3.62
C ILE A 99 -11.46 9.74 3.90
N VAL A 100 -12.06 9.94 5.08
CA VAL A 100 -13.35 9.33 5.43
C VAL A 100 -14.42 9.80 4.47
N ARG A 101 -14.57 11.12 4.31
CA ARG A 101 -15.56 11.68 3.38
C ARG A 101 -15.26 11.31 1.94
N THR A 102 -13.99 11.32 1.54
CA THR A 102 -13.58 10.97 0.17
C THR A 102 -13.92 9.51 -0.14
N ALA A 103 -13.57 8.58 0.75
CA ALA A 103 -13.88 7.16 0.62
C ALA A 103 -15.39 6.91 0.60
N GLN A 104 -16.16 7.59 1.46
CA GLN A 104 -17.61 7.50 1.49
C GLN A 104 -18.25 7.92 0.14
N ILE A 105 -17.82 9.06 -0.41
CA ILE A 105 -18.31 9.54 -1.71
C ILE A 105 -17.95 8.56 -2.83
N MET A 106 -16.73 8.04 -2.82
CA MET A 106 -16.27 7.06 -3.81
C MET A 106 -17.05 5.74 -3.70
N ALA A 107 -17.30 5.24 -2.49
CA ALA A 107 -18.12 4.06 -2.25
C ALA A 107 -19.55 4.24 -2.74
N GLN A 108 -20.16 5.41 -2.48
CA GLN A 108 -21.49 5.76 -3.00
C GLN A 108 -21.54 5.82 -4.53
N ALA A 109 -20.41 6.14 -5.18
CA ALA A 109 -20.25 6.12 -6.62
C ALA A 109 -19.93 4.71 -7.19
N GLY A 110 -19.85 3.69 -6.33
CA GLY A 110 -19.63 2.29 -6.72
C GLY A 110 -18.18 1.83 -6.68
N VAL A 111 -17.26 2.62 -6.12
CA VAL A 111 -15.88 2.17 -5.90
C VAL A 111 -15.84 1.16 -4.76
N GLU A 112 -15.21 0.01 -5.01
CA GLU A 112 -14.96 -0.99 -3.98
C GLU A 112 -13.54 -0.84 -3.41
N PHE A 113 -13.41 -1.10 -2.12
CA PHE A 113 -12.13 -1.03 -1.40
C PHE A 113 -11.73 -2.42 -0.87
N PHE A 114 -10.43 -2.65 -0.76
CA PHE A 114 -9.91 -3.71 0.09
C PHE A 114 -10.19 -3.36 1.56
N SER A 115 -10.47 -4.38 2.36
CA SER A 115 -10.64 -4.21 3.81
C SER A 115 -9.80 -5.25 4.54
N PRO A 116 -9.03 -4.85 5.57
CA PRO A 116 -8.36 -5.80 6.44
C PRO A 116 -9.38 -6.63 7.23
N PRO A 117 -8.96 -7.75 7.85
CA PRO A 117 -9.83 -8.48 8.75
C PRO A 117 -10.43 -7.56 9.82
N PRO A 118 -11.72 -7.69 10.18
CA PRO A 118 -12.36 -6.84 11.19
C PRO A 118 -11.61 -6.77 12.52
N THR A 119 -10.84 -7.82 12.84
CA THR A 119 -9.98 -7.89 14.03
C THR A 119 -8.97 -6.77 14.11
N TYR A 120 -8.54 -6.20 12.97
CA TYR A 120 -7.64 -5.03 12.93
C TYR A 120 -8.19 -3.85 13.74
N TYR A 121 -9.50 -3.56 13.63
CA TYR A 121 -10.13 -2.42 14.29
C TYR A 121 -10.51 -2.70 15.76
N THR A 122 -10.53 -3.98 16.15
CA THR A 122 -10.88 -4.41 17.52
C THR A 122 -9.66 -4.77 18.36
N GLU A 123 -8.47 -4.84 17.74
CA GLU A 123 -7.24 -5.07 18.48
C GLU A 123 -6.98 -3.90 19.43
N VAL A 124 -6.83 -4.18 20.73
CA VAL A 124 -6.79 -3.14 21.79
C VAL A 124 -5.78 -2.02 21.48
N GLY A 125 -4.59 -2.36 20.99
CA GLY A 125 -3.58 -1.37 20.62
C GLY A 125 -4.01 -0.50 19.45
N LYS A 126 -4.49 -1.12 18.37
CA LYS A 126 -4.93 -0.40 17.16
C LYS A 126 -6.17 0.44 17.41
N GLN A 127 -7.12 -0.08 18.19
CA GLN A 127 -8.30 0.66 18.62
C GLN A 127 -7.91 1.93 19.38
N HIS A 128 -6.97 1.82 20.32
CA HIS A 128 -6.48 2.97 21.07
C HIS A 128 -5.80 4.01 20.18
N GLU A 129 -5.00 3.60 19.19
CA GLU A 129 -4.40 4.49 18.20
C GLU A 129 -5.45 5.25 17.38
N ILE A 130 -6.49 4.55 16.90
CA ILE A 130 -7.59 5.12 16.13
C ILE A 130 -8.37 6.15 16.94
N GLU A 131 -8.76 5.79 18.17
CA GLU A 131 -9.49 6.67 19.08
C GLU A 131 -8.65 7.90 19.47
N SER A 132 -7.34 7.72 19.68
CA SER A 132 -6.42 8.82 20.00
C SER A 132 -6.25 9.79 18.83
N ALA A 133 -6.35 9.32 17.59
CA ALA A 133 -6.36 10.15 16.39
C ALA A 133 -7.71 10.88 16.15
N GLY A 134 -8.73 10.60 16.98
CA GLY A 134 -10.05 11.23 16.93
C GLY A 134 -11.05 10.56 16.00
N TYR A 135 -10.81 9.31 15.60
CA TYR A 135 -11.71 8.54 14.73
C TYR A 135 -12.46 7.46 15.49
N ASP A 136 -13.63 7.09 14.95
CA ASP A 136 -14.37 5.90 15.38
C ASP A 136 -13.83 4.67 14.62
N PRO A 137 -13.38 3.60 15.29
CA PRO A 137 -12.95 2.37 14.63
C PRO A 137 -14.00 1.79 13.67
N GLN A 138 -15.28 1.94 14.00
CA GLN A 138 -16.37 1.43 13.15
C GLN A 138 -16.47 2.21 11.84
N MET A 139 -16.22 3.52 11.87
CA MET A 139 -16.22 4.39 10.69
C MET A 139 -15.07 4.03 9.75
N LEU A 140 -13.87 3.72 10.30
CA LEU A 140 -12.75 3.29 9.48
C LEU A 140 -12.97 1.89 8.89
N LEU A 141 -13.55 0.98 9.68
CA LEU A 141 -13.92 -0.38 9.24
C LEU A 141 -14.87 -0.37 8.04
N GLU A 142 -15.86 0.53 8.03
CA GLU A 142 -16.87 0.62 6.96
C GLU A 142 -16.25 0.78 5.57
N HIS A 143 -15.11 1.46 5.47
CA HIS A 143 -14.43 1.73 4.21
C HIS A 143 -13.05 1.07 4.10
N GLY A 144 -12.64 0.26 5.08
CA GLY A 144 -11.33 -0.39 5.05
C GLY A 144 -10.16 0.57 5.26
N ILE A 145 -10.36 1.69 5.94
CA ILE A 145 -9.34 2.72 6.14
C ILE A 145 -8.34 2.27 7.21
N LEU A 146 -7.08 2.19 6.83
CA LEU A 146 -5.96 1.83 7.69
C LEU A 146 -5.36 3.07 8.36
N LEU A 147 -5.01 2.96 9.63
CA LEU A 147 -4.31 3.98 10.40
C LEU A 147 -2.95 3.46 10.87
N ASP A 148 -1.92 4.25 10.57
CA ASP A 148 -0.57 4.05 11.07
C ASP A 148 -0.08 5.30 11.79
N THR A 149 0.20 5.21 13.08
CA THR A 149 0.81 6.30 13.83
C THR A 149 2.30 6.33 13.51
N ALA A 150 2.76 7.42 12.89
CA ALA A 150 4.15 7.53 12.48
C ALA A 150 5.05 7.58 13.73
N LEU A 151 5.79 6.50 13.99
CA LEU A 151 6.86 6.46 14.98
C LEU A 151 8.12 7.16 14.44
N ASP A 152 8.01 8.39 13.95
CA ASP A 152 9.17 9.22 13.66
C ASP A 152 9.78 9.64 15.00
N LYS A 153 10.74 8.84 15.50
CA LYS A 153 11.46 9.05 16.77
C LYS A 153 12.17 10.41 16.83
N GLU A 154 12.40 11.06 15.70
CA GLU A 154 13.12 12.33 15.60
C GLU A 154 12.24 13.57 15.88
N ALA A 155 10.92 13.42 15.96
CA ALA A 155 10.01 14.52 16.27
C ALA A 155 9.55 14.52 17.73
N MET A 156 10.50 14.43 18.67
CA MET A 156 10.23 14.49 20.13
C MET A 156 9.75 15.87 20.65
N SER A 157 9.30 16.76 19.77
CA SER A 157 8.88 18.13 20.13
C SER A 157 7.38 18.36 20.08
N GLN A 158 6.60 17.39 19.58
CA GLN A 158 5.13 17.40 19.58
C GLN A 158 4.63 16.10 20.21
N PRO A 159 3.51 16.09 20.93
CA PRO A 159 2.91 14.84 21.39
C PRO A 159 2.68 13.92 20.19
N SER A 160 3.20 12.69 20.28
CA SER A 160 3.16 11.69 19.19
C SER A 160 1.74 11.28 18.76
N SER A 161 0.72 11.65 19.53
CA SER A 161 -0.70 11.41 19.25
C SER A 161 -1.22 12.11 17.99
N ASP A 162 -0.54 13.16 17.52
CA ASP A 162 -1.08 14.01 16.45
C ASP A 162 -0.50 13.64 15.07
N ARG A 163 0.41 12.66 15.02
CA ARG A 163 1.09 12.26 13.78
C ARG A 163 0.67 10.88 13.31
N TYR A 164 -0.11 10.84 12.25
CA TYR A 164 -0.60 9.59 11.69
C TYR A 164 -0.80 9.68 10.17
N LEU A 165 -0.88 8.49 9.58
CA LEU A 165 -1.13 8.25 8.18
C LEU A 165 -2.39 7.41 8.03
N LEU A 166 -3.34 7.92 7.26
CA LEU A 166 -4.53 7.18 6.86
C LEU A 166 -4.39 6.77 5.41
N GLN A 167 -4.68 5.50 5.12
CA GLN A 167 -4.64 4.95 3.76
C GLN A 167 -5.83 4.03 3.51
N VAL A 168 -6.36 4.05 2.29
CA VAL A 168 -7.32 3.05 1.83
C VAL A 168 -7.07 2.74 0.36
N PHE A 169 -7.26 1.48 -0.02
CA PHE A 169 -6.89 0.97 -1.33
C PHE A 169 -8.13 0.45 -2.05
N THR A 170 -8.34 0.90 -3.29
CA THR A 170 -9.44 0.36 -4.11
C THR A 170 -9.13 -1.07 -4.51
N LYS A 171 -10.17 -1.85 -4.84
CA LYS A 171 -10.00 -3.03 -5.68
C LYS A 171 -9.46 -2.62 -7.07
N PRO A 172 -8.96 -3.57 -7.88
CA PRO A 172 -8.56 -3.28 -9.27
C PRO A 172 -9.69 -2.58 -10.04
N ILE A 173 -9.34 -1.54 -10.81
CA ILE A 173 -10.32 -0.77 -11.59
C ILE A 173 -10.54 -1.32 -13.00
N PHE A 174 -9.70 -2.29 -13.39
CA PHE A 174 -9.81 -3.04 -14.64
C PHE A 174 -10.28 -4.46 -14.35
N ALA A 175 -10.57 -5.22 -15.40
CA ALA A 175 -10.94 -6.62 -15.27
C ALA A 175 -9.77 -7.48 -14.77
N GLU A 176 -8.54 -7.05 -15.06
CA GLU A 176 -7.31 -7.65 -14.59
C GLU A 176 -6.91 -7.09 -13.22
N ASP A 177 -6.39 -7.96 -12.34
CA ASP A 177 -5.81 -7.67 -11.01
C ASP A 177 -4.46 -6.96 -11.13
N THR A 178 -4.46 -5.80 -11.78
CA THR A 178 -3.25 -5.05 -12.13
C THR A 178 -3.22 -3.70 -11.45
N PHE A 179 -4.05 -2.76 -11.89
CA PHE A 179 -4.01 -1.38 -11.46
C PHE A 179 -5.14 -1.02 -10.49
N PHE A 180 -4.78 -0.40 -9.37
CA PHE A 180 -5.71 0.14 -8.39
C PHE A 180 -5.27 1.52 -7.90
N LEU A 181 -6.12 2.18 -7.12
CA LEU A 181 -5.85 3.49 -6.55
C LEU A 181 -5.69 3.39 -5.04
N GLU A 182 -4.88 4.28 -4.49
CA GLU A 182 -4.75 4.50 -3.06
C GLU A 182 -5.26 5.91 -2.75
N LEU A 183 -6.07 6.06 -1.71
CA LEU A 183 -6.29 7.35 -1.07
C LEU A 183 -5.37 7.45 0.13
N ILE A 184 -4.70 8.59 0.28
CA ILE A 184 -3.73 8.82 1.36
C ILE A 184 -3.97 10.18 2.01
N GLU A 185 -4.05 10.20 3.34
CA GLU A 185 -4.13 11.41 4.14
C GLU A 185 -3.01 11.42 5.18
N ARG A 186 -2.19 12.48 5.12
CA ARG A 186 -1.04 12.68 6.00
C ARG A 186 -1.37 13.74 7.04
N ARG A 187 -1.32 13.38 8.32
CA ARG A 187 -1.34 14.32 9.45
C ARG A 187 0.05 14.32 10.06
N GLY A 188 0.97 15.13 9.51
CA GLY A 188 2.34 15.25 10.00
C GLY A 188 3.24 14.01 9.83
N ALA A 189 2.75 12.94 9.18
CA ALA A 189 3.51 11.73 8.88
C ALA A 189 4.26 11.85 7.54
N THR A 190 5.56 11.54 7.54
CA THR A 190 6.46 11.70 6.37
C THR A 190 6.84 10.38 5.67
N GLY A 191 6.67 9.25 6.38
CA GLY A 191 6.95 7.88 5.91
C GLY A 191 5.86 7.27 5.02
N PHE A 192 5.98 5.98 4.69
CA PHE A 192 5.01 5.26 3.85
C PHE A 192 3.93 4.47 4.62
N GLY A 193 4.02 4.42 5.95
CA GLY A 193 3.14 3.61 6.79
C GLY A 193 3.47 2.13 6.69
N GLU A 194 4.56 1.71 7.34
CA GLU A 194 4.99 0.31 7.32
C GLU A 194 3.87 -0.65 7.78
N GLY A 195 3.14 -0.27 8.84
CA GLY A 195 2.02 -1.04 9.35
C GLY A 195 0.89 -1.15 8.33
N ASN A 196 0.62 -0.05 7.61
CA ASN A 196 -0.39 -0.03 6.55
C ASN A 196 0.03 -0.87 5.33
N ILE A 197 1.31 -0.87 4.95
CA ILE A 197 1.83 -1.74 3.87
C ILE A 197 1.60 -3.22 4.22
N ARG A 198 1.92 -3.61 5.46
CA ARG A 198 1.72 -4.99 5.91
C ARG A 198 0.24 -5.37 5.95
N ALA A 199 -0.62 -4.47 6.43
CA ALA A 199 -2.06 -4.68 6.46
C ALA A 199 -2.66 -4.77 5.05
N LEU A 200 -2.22 -3.92 4.12
CA LEU A 200 -2.59 -4.00 2.70
C LEU A 200 -2.19 -5.35 2.10
N TRP A 201 -0.92 -5.75 2.27
CA TRP A 201 -0.42 -7.01 1.72
C TRP A 201 -1.27 -8.19 2.17
N ARG A 202 -1.62 -8.26 3.46
CA ARG A 202 -2.52 -9.31 3.98
C ARG A 202 -3.91 -9.26 3.36
N SER A 203 -4.46 -8.06 3.18
CA SER A 203 -5.81 -7.87 2.63
C SER A 203 -5.90 -8.29 1.16
N VAL A 204 -4.90 -7.94 0.35
CA VAL A 204 -4.82 -8.32 -1.07
C VAL A 204 -4.61 -9.83 -1.21
N GLN A 205 -3.73 -10.42 -0.40
CA GLN A 205 -3.49 -11.86 -0.46
C GLN A 205 -4.74 -12.67 -0.09
N ALA A 206 -5.45 -12.27 0.96
CA ALA A 206 -6.72 -12.91 1.34
C ALA A 206 -7.78 -12.78 0.24
N TYR A 207 -7.87 -11.63 -0.44
CA TYR A 207 -8.75 -11.47 -1.60
C TYR A 207 -8.40 -12.44 -2.73
N MET A 208 -7.13 -12.56 -3.08
CA MET A 208 -6.66 -13.44 -4.14
C MET A 208 -6.86 -14.94 -3.82
N GLU A 209 -6.79 -15.32 -2.55
CA GLU A 209 -7.10 -16.69 -2.10
C GLU A 209 -8.58 -17.01 -2.27
N ASN A 210 -9.47 -16.09 -1.86
CA ASN A 210 -10.92 -16.25 -1.99
C ASN A 210 -11.37 -16.34 -3.47
N GLU A 211 -10.83 -15.50 -4.35
CA GLU A 211 -11.12 -15.53 -5.79
C GLU A 211 -10.76 -16.88 -6.45
N LYS A 212 -9.64 -17.49 -6.02
CA LYS A 212 -9.23 -18.83 -6.50
C LYS A 212 -10.19 -19.91 -6.05
N GLU A 213 -10.69 -19.84 -4.82
CA GLU A 213 -11.67 -20.80 -4.31
C GLU A 213 -13.00 -20.71 -5.07
N ASP A 214 -13.49 -19.50 -5.34
CA ASP A 214 -14.74 -19.31 -6.07
C ASP A 214 -14.61 -19.77 -7.53
N THR A 215 -13.46 -19.54 -8.17
CA THR A 215 -13.18 -20.06 -9.51
C THR A 215 -13.08 -21.59 -9.54
N GLN A 216 -12.60 -22.22 -8.46
CA GLN A 216 -12.53 -23.68 -8.35
C GLN A 216 -13.91 -24.32 -8.10
N LYS A 217 -14.77 -23.67 -7.30
CA LYS A 217 -16.15 -24.11 -7.04
C LYS A 217 -17.06 -24.01 -8.28
N GLN A 218 -16.73 -23.13 -9.23
CA GLN A 218 -17.51 -22.93 -10.47
C GLN A 218 -17.11 -23.84 -11.65
N LYS A 219 -16.10 -24.71 -11.53
CA LYS A 219 -15.81 -25.72 -12.57
C LYS A 219 -16.84 -26.85 -12.49
N PRO A 220 -17.65 -27.10 -13.55
CA PRO A 220 -18.59 -28.21 -13.54
C PRO A 220 -17.83 -29.54 -13.55
N ASP A 221 -18.24 -30.47 -12.69
CA ASP A 221 -17.77 -31.86 -12.70
C ASP A 221 -17.88 -32.42 -14.12
N HIS A 222 -16.74 -32.82 -14.68
CA HIS A 222 -16.73 -33.57 -15.94
C HIS A 222 -17.50 -34.88 -15.71
N VAL A 223 -18.77 -34.90 -16.14
CA VAL A 223 -19.57 -36.13 -16.22
C VAL A 223 -18.86 -37.05 -17.21
N SER A 224 -18.14 -38.03 -16.67
CA SER A 224 -17.59 -39.14 -17.43
C SER A 224 -18.75 -39.97 -17.97
N LEU A 225 -19.20 -39.65 -19.19
CA LEU A 225 -20.10 -40.49 -19.97
C LEU A 225 -19.40 -41.83 -20.22
N LYS A 226 -19.66 -42.81 -19.36
CA LYS A 226 -19.43 -44.22 -19.66
C LYS A 226 -20.41 -44.60 -20.78
N THR A 227 -19.89 -44.72 -22.00
CA THR A 227 -20.60 -45.40 -23.09
C THR A 227 -20.53 -46.91 -22.84
N SER A 228 -21.69 -47.51 -22.64
CA SER A 228 -21.92 -48.97 -22.63
C SER A 228 -21.75 -49.59 -24.01
#